data_AF-A0A942IN71-F1
#
_entry.id   AF-A0A942IN71-F1
#
_cell.length_a   1.000
_cell.length_b   1.000
_cell.length_c   1.000
_cell.angle_alpha   90.00
_cell.angle_beta   90.00
_cell.angle_gamma   90.00
#
_symmetry.space_group_name_H-M   'P 1'
#
loop_
_entity.id
_entity.type
_entity.pdbx_description
1 polymer ?
#
loop_
_entity_poly.entity_id
_entity_poly.type
_entity_poly.pdbx_seq_one_letter_code
_entity_poly.pdbx_strand_id
1 'polypeptide(L)'
;WPEKKTLFTGDHLLKEITPNPVLNVPDSRSPLRYPSLKDYLSSLKKIEKLDVDLLLPGHGEEVDDPKGLIRKITGHHQERMDYVLSFLSQGEKTPYEIAMDLFPGVPPFEIFLGISEAVGHLEILKEEGRVRVKEKEGKDYYSLVS
;
A
#
# COMPACT_ATOMS: atom_id res chain seq x y z
N TRP A 1 -6.21 -1.73 25.98
CA TRP A 1 -6.09 -1.48 27.43
C TRP A 1 -4.88 -0.60 27.67
N PRO A 2 -5.05 0.73 27.71
CA PRO A 2 -3.92 1.66 27.81
C PRO A 2 -2.98 1.35 28.97
N GLU A 3 -3.53 0.99 30.13
CA GLU A 3 -2.80 0.64 31.35
C GLU A 3 -1.96 -0.65 31.23
N LYS A 4 -2.30 -1.54 30.29
CA LYS A 4 -1.55 -2.77 30.00
C LYS A 4 -0.60 -2.62 28.80
N LYS A 5 -0.57 -1.45 28.16
CA LYS A 5 0.18 -1.19 26.92
C LYS A 5 -0.06 -2.26 25.83
N THR A 6 -1.29 -2.79 25.80
CA THR A 6 -1.71 -3.85 24.88
C THR A 6 -2.76 -3.30 23.92
N LEU A 7 -2.57 -3.57 22.62
CA LEU A 7 -3.45 -3.14 21.54
C LEU A 7 -3.95 -4.35 20.73
N PHE A 8 -5.27 -4.48 20.62
CA PHE A 8 -5.87 -5.41 19.65
C PHE A 8 -5.86 -4.75 18.27
N THR A 9 -5.24 -5.39 17.29
CA THR A 9 -5.00 -4.78 15.97
C THR A 9 -5.87 -5.34 14.85
N GLY A 10 -6.54 -6.49 15.06
CA GLY A 10 -7.25 -7.17 13.98
C GLY A 10 -6.31 -7.40 12.79
N ASP A 11 -6.75 -7.02 11.59
CA ASP A 11 -5.96 -7.16 10.36
C ASP A 11 -5.10 -5.93 10.05
N HIS A 12 -5.11 -4.91 10.92
CA HIS A 12 -4.38 -3.68 10.66
C HIS A 12 -2.85 -3.85 10.78
N LEU A 13 -2.41 -4.68 11.72
CA LEU A 13 -1.00 -5.02 11.94
C LEU A 13 -0.90 -6.52 12.15
N LEU A 14 -0.26 -7.20 11.20
CA LEU A 14 -0.02 -8.64 11.18
C LEU A 14 1.49 -8.89 11.08
N LYS A 15 2.00 -9.93 11.75
CA LYS A 15 3.44 -10.22 11.86
C LYS A 15 4.08 -10.60 10.51
N GLU A 16 3.38 -11.46 9.77
CA GLU A 16 3.93 -12.14 8.58
C GLU A 16 3.58 -11.44 7.27
N ILE A 17 2.42 -10.79 7.19
CA ILE A 17 1.90 -10.21 5.95
C ILE A 17 1.56 -8.73 6.09
N THR A 18 1.65 -7.99 4.98
CA THR A 18 1.12 -6.63 4.88
C THR A 18 -0.32 -6.69 4.37
N PRO A 19 -1.27 -5.98 5.01
CA PRO A 19 -2.63 -5.89 4.51
C PRO A 19 -2.66 -5.26 3.11
N ASN A 20 -3.46 -5.81 2.20
CA ASN A 20 -3.59 -5.25 0.86
C ASN A 20 -4.40 -3.94 0.90
N PRO A 21 -3.93 -2.85 0.26
CA PRO A 21 -4.67 -1.59 0.17
C PRO A 21 -5.75 -1.68 -0.91
N VAL A 22 -6.74 -2.56 -0.73
CA VAL A 22 -7.75 -2.90 -1.74
C VAL A 22 -8.43 -1.64 -2.30
N LEU A 23 -8.54 -1.57 -3.62
CA LEU A 23 -9.32 -0.54 -4.29
C LEU A 23 -10.77 -0.63 -3.84
N ASN A 24 -11.24 0.42 -3.17
CA ASN A 24 -12.64 0.57 -2.87
C ASN A 24 -13.24 1.58 -3.83
N VAL A 25 -14.34 1.19 -4.48
CA VAL A 25 -15.09 2.03 -5.41
C VAL A 25 -16.30 2.57 -4.65
N PRO A 26 -16.28 3.82 -4.16
CA PRO A 26 -17.49 4.40 -3.61
C PRO A 26 -18.49 4.60 -4.74
N ASP A 27 -19.78 4.35 -4.49
CA ASP A 27 -20.89 4.53 -5.46
C ASP A 27 -20.92 5.92 -6.14
N SER A 28 -20.22 6.91 -5.59
CA SER A 28 -20.22 8.31 -6.03
C SER A 28 -18.87 8.85 -6.51
N ARG A 29 -17.81 8.03 -6.57
CA ARG A 29 -16.48 8.48 -7.03
C ARG A 29 -15.89 7.51 -8.04
N SER A 30 -15.09 8.05 -8.97
CA SER A 30 -14.22 7.23 -9.83
C SER A 30 -13.44 6.23 -8.96
N PRO A 31 -13.31 4.95 -9.39
CA PRO A 31 -12.76 3.84 -8.61
C PRO A 31 -11.32 4.05 -8.10
N LEU A 32 -10.63 5.06 -8.63
CA LEU A 32 -9.24 5.40 -8.30
C LEU A 32 -9.11 6.45 -7.18
N ARG A 33 -10.17 6.76 -6.42
CA ARG A 33 -10.19 7.94 -5.53
C ARG A 33 -10.27 7.67 -4.03
N TYR A 34 -10.20 6.40 -3.58
CA TYR A 34 -10.03 6.10 -2.16
C TYR A 34 -8.55 5.84 -1.86
N PRO A 35 -7.87 6.69 -1.06
CA PRO A 35 -6.42 6.60 -0.85
C PRO A 35 -6.06 5.58 0.23
N SER A 36 -6.49 4.32 0.03
CA SER A 36 -6.40 3.21 1.00
C SER A 36 -4.99 3.06 1.60
N LEU A 37 -3.96 3.02 0.75
CA LEU A 37 -2.58 2.86 1.21
C LEU A 37 -2.08 4.07 2.01
N LYS A 38 -2.40 5.29 1.59
CA LYS A 38 -2.01 6.50 2.31
C LYS A 38 -2.65 6.55 3.69
N ASP A 39 -3.94 6.24 3.79
CA ASP A 39 -4.66 6.21 5.06
C ASP A 39 -4.12 5.10 5.98
N TYR A 40 -3.74 3.95 5.40
CA TYR A 40 -3.05 2.89 6.11
C TYR A 40 -1.70 3.34 6.68
N LEU A 41 -0.80 3.90 5.86
CA LEU A 41 0.50 4.40 6.34
C LEU A 41 0.34 5.54 7.37
N SER A 42 -0.68 6.39 7.22
CA SER A 42 -1.03 7.44 8.19
C SER A 42 -1.49 6.86 9.53
N SER A 43 -2.26 5.77 9.52
CA SER A 43 -2.69 5.09 10.74
C SER A 43 -1.53 4.37 11.44
N LEU A 44 -0.60 3.77 10.70
CA LEU A 44 0.65 3.24 11.28
C LEU A 44 1.44 4.31 12.04
N LYS A 45 1.58 5.52 11.47
CA LYS A 45 2.22 6.66 12.15
C LYS A 45 1.49 7.13 13.40
N LYS A 46 0.18 6.88 13.52
CA LYS A 46 -0.57 7.17 14.75
C LYS A 46 -0.29 6.11 15.81
N ILE A 47 -0.23 4.84 15.41
CA ILE A 47 0.07 3.72 16.33
C ILE A 47 1.49 3.79 16.84
N GLU A 48 2.47 4.17 16.00
CA GLU A 48 3.88 4.32 16.41
C GLU A 48 4.08 5.33 17.56
N LYS A 49 3.17 6.30 17.69
CA LYS A 49 3.17 7.31 18.76
C LYS A 49 2.53 6.83 20.07
N LEU A 50 1.87 5.67 20.06
CA LEU A 50 1.27 5.09 21.26
C LEU A 50 2.35 4.40 22.09
N ASP A 51 2.17 4.43 23.41
CA ASP A 51 2.97 3.65 24.35
C ASP A 51 2.38 2.23 24.45
N VAL A 52 2.70 1.41 23.45
CA VAL A 52 2.23 0.03 23.30
C VAL A 52 3.44 -0.89 23.20
N ASP A 53 3.42 -1.95 24.00
CA ASP A 53 4.48 -2.97 24.07
C ASP A 53 4.02 -4.31 23.46
N LEU A 54 2.71 -4.55 23.34
CA LEU A 54 2.16 -5.81 22.80
C LEU A 54 1.00 -5.57 21.84
N LEU A 55 1.08 -6.16 20.65
CA LEU A 55 -0.04 -6.24 19.69
C LEU A 55 -0.68 -7.63 19.72
N LEU A 56 -2.00 -7.65 19.73
CA LEU A 56 -2.83 -8.84 19.61
C LEU A 56 -3.59 -8.80 18.27
N PRO A 57 -3.04 -9.41 17.20
CA PRO A 57 -3.65 -9.40 15.89
C PRO A 57 -4.87 -10.32 15.80
N GLY A 58 -5.68 -10.12 14.75
CA GLY A 58 -6.79 -11.01 14.42
C GLY A 58 -6.32 -12.38 13.90
N HIS A 59 -5.10 -12.43 13.35
CA HIS A 59 -4.47 -13.62 12.80
C HIS A 59 -2.98 -13.68 13.12
N GLY A 60 -2.45 -14.90 13.26
CA GLY A 60 -1.03 -15.12 13.55
C GLY A 60 -0.69 -14.93 15.02
N GLU A 61 0.61 -14.82 15.30
CA GLU A 61 1.15 -14.67 16.66
C GLU A 61 1.09 -13.22 17.15
N GLU A 62 1.13 -13.06 18.47
CA GLU A 62 1.33 -11.75 19.10
C GLU A 62 2.67 -11.11 18.71
N VAL A 63 2.74 -9.79 18.85
CA VAL A 63 3.92 -8.98 18.46
C VAL A 63 4.38 -8.14 19.65
N ASP A 64 5.60 -8.41 20.12
CA ASP A 64 6.26 -7.77 21.26
C ASP A 64 7.19 -6.60 20.86
N ASP A 65 7.45 -6.40 19.56
CA ASP A 65 8.08 -5.18 19.01
C ASP A 65 7.16 -4.47 18.01
N PRO A 66 6.15 -3.71 18.48
CA PRO A 66 5.23 -2.97 17.63
C PRO A 66 5.94 -1.98 16.70
N LYS A 67 6.97 -1.30 17.20
CA LYS A 67 7.72 -0.29 16.43
C LYS A 67 8.58 -0.94 15.35
N GLY A 68 9.20 -2.09 15.65
CA GLY A 68 9.91 -2.89 14.66
C GLY A 68 9.01 -3.36 13.53
N LEU A 69 7.81 -3.85 13.87
CA LEU A 69 6.82 -4.25 12.86
C LEU A 69 6.40 -3.06 11.98
N ILE A 70 6.08 -1.90 12.57
CA ILE A 70 5.70 -0.70 11.82
C ILE A 70 6.83 -0.24 10.89
N ARG A 71 8.09 -0.25 11.36
CA ARG A 71 9.26 0.05 10.51
C ARG A 71 9.41 -0.94 9.37
N LYS A 72 9.24 -2.25 9.62
CA LYS A 72 9.28 -3.30 8.59
C LYS A 72 8.22 -3.04 7.50
N ILE A 73 6.98 -2.77 7.90
CA ILE A 73 5.87 -2.51 6.96
C ILE A 73 6.10 -1.21 6.18
N THR A 74 6.55 -0.15 6.84
CA THR A 74 6.83 1.12 6.18
C THR A 74 7.99 0.98 5.18
N GLY A 75 9.04 0.24 5.54
CA GLY A 75 10.16 -0.07 4.65
C GLY A 75 9.73 -0.90 3.44
N HIS A 76 8.84 -1.88 3.64
CA HIS A 76 8.26 -2.66 2.55
C HIS A 76 7.54 -1.78 1.52
N HIS A 77 6.69 -0.87 1.97
CA HIS A 77 5.98 0.05 1.06
C HIS A 77 6.93 1.06 0.40
N GLN A 78 8.00 1.48 1.08
CA GLN A 78 9.03 2.32 0.46
C GLN A 78 9.76 1.58 -0.68
N GLU A 79 10.20 0.34 -0.43
CA GLU A 79 10.84 -0.51 -1.43
C GLU A 79 9.89 -0.74 -2.63
N ARG A 80 8.60 -0.95 -2.36
CA ARG A 80 7.59 -1.10 -3.40
C ARG A 80 7.44 0.15 -4.26
N MET A 81 7.45 1.34 -3.67
CA MET A 81 7.46 2.60 -4.43
C MET A 81 8.71 2.72 -5.30
N ASP A 82 9.86 2.33 -4.79
CA ASP A 82 11.12 2.37 -5.55
C ASP A 82 11.08 1.41 -6.75
N TYR A 83 10.49 0.22 -6.61
CA TYR A 83 10.22 -0.68 -7.74
C TYR A 83 9.29 -0.04 -8.78
N VAL A 84 8.17 0.55 -8.36
CA VAL A 84 7.23 1.23 -9.28
C VAL A 84 7.94 2.32 -10.09
N LEU A 85 8.77 3.13 -9.45
CA LEU A 85 9.54 4.18 -10.12
C LEU A 85 10.58 3.59 -11.07
N SER A 86 11.23 2.49 -10.69
CA SER A 86 12.17 1.78 -11.57
C SER A 86 11.48 1.28 -12.84
N PHE A 87 10.24 0.78 -12.75
CA PHE A 87 9.48 0.34 -13.92
C PHE A 87 9.07 1.52 -14.81
N LEU A 88 8.67 2.65 -14.20
CA LEU A 88 8.33 3.87 -14.93
C LEU A 88 9.52 4.57 -15.57
N SER A 89 10.76 4.26 -15.15
CA SER A 89 11.97 4.72 -15.84
C SER A 89 12.14 4.14 -17.24
N GLN A 90 11.47 3.01 -17.52
CA GLN A 90 11.53 2.31 -18.81
C GLN A 90 10.46 2.78 -19.80
N GLY A 91 9.52 3.62 -19.36
CA GLY A 91 8.40 4.10 -20.16
C GLY A 91 7.15 4.31 -19.32
N GLU A 92 6.13 4.92 -19.93
CA GLU A 92 4.83 5.03 -19.28
C GLU A 92 4.17 3.65 -19.17
N LYS A 93 3.45 3.41 -18.08
CA LYS A 93 2.76 2.14 -17.81
C LYS A 93 1.40 2.37 -17.17
N THR A 94 0.48 1.45 -17.42
CA THR A 94 -0.80 1.35 -16.71
C THR A 94 -0.62 0.70 -15.33
N PRO A 95 -1.56 0.89 -14.38
CA PRO A 95 -1.53 0.17 -13.11
C PRO A 95 -1.53 -1.37 -13.28
N TYR A 96 -2.16 -1.88 -14.33
CA TYR A 96 -2.14 -3.31 -14.66
C TYR A 96 -0.74 -3.79 -15.03
N GLU A 97 -0.03 -3.07 -15.89
CA GLU A 97 1.33 -3.44 -16.29
C GLU A 97 2.29 -3.37 -15.09
N ILE A 98 2.15 -2.35 -14.24
CA ILE A 98 2.94 -2.23 -13.00
C ILE A 98 2.64 -3.41 -12.05
N ALA A 99 1.38 -3.82 -11.92
CA ALA A 99 1.02 -4.98 -11.11
C ALA A 99 1.65 -6.28 -11.65
N MET A 100 1.66 -6.47 -12.97
CA MET A 100 2.31 -7.62 -13.60
C MET A 100 3.84 -7.62 -13.38
N ASP A 101 4.47 -6.45 -13.37
CA ASP A 101 5.90 -6.31 -13.08
C ASP A 101 6.22 -6.57 -11.59
N LEU A 102 5.34 -6.12 -10.68
CA LEU A 102 5.49 -6.31 -9.23
C LEU A 102 5.28 -7.77 -8.80
N PHE A 103 4.40 -8.50 -9.49
CA PHE A 103 3.97 -9.84 -9.12
C PHE A 103 4.11 -10.81 -10.31
N PRO A 104 5.35 -11.07 -10.78
CA PRO A 104 5.56 -11.95 -11.92
C PRO A 104 5.10 -13.37 -11.56
N GLY A 105 4.18 -13.93 -12.35
CA GLY A 105 3.65 -15.28 -12.18
C GLY A 105 2.26 -15.37 -11.55
N VAL A 106 1.68 -14.26 -11.08
CA VAL A 106 0.26 -14.22 -10.70
C VAL A 106 -0.60 -14.32 -11.97
N PRO A 107 -1.58 -15.24 -12.04
CA PRO A 107 -2.48 -15.33 -13.18
C PRO A 107 -3.24 -14.01 -13.42
N PRO A 108 -3.47 -13.59 -14.68
CA PRO A 108 -4.13 -12.31 -14.97
C PRO A 108 -5.52 -12.13 -14.33
N PHE A 109 -6.24 -13.21 -14.05
CA PHE A 109 -7.55 -13.14 -13.40
C PHE A 109 -7.49 -12.99 -11.87
N GLU A 110 -6.31 -13.19 -11.26
CA GLU A 110 -6.05 -13.03 -9.82
C GLU A 110 -5.32 -11.71 -9.51
N ILE A 111 -4.91 -10.97 -10.56
CA ILE A 111 -4.05 -9.79 -10.43
C ILE A 111 -4.74 -8.58 -9.78
N PHE A 112 -6.04 -8.65 -9.51
CA PHE A 112 -6.82 -7.53 -8.94
C PHE A 112 -6.19 -6.94 -7.66
N LEU A 113 -5.69 -7.79 -6.77
CA LEU A 113 -5.00 -7.33 -5.56
C LEU A 113 -3.65 -6.66 -5.88
N GLY A 114 -2.96 -7.14 -6.91
CA GLY A 114 -1.74 -6.51 -7.43
C GLY A 114 -2.02 -5.14 -8.06
N ILE A 115 -3.13 -5.00 -8.81
CA ILE A 115 -3.59 -3.70 -9.33
C ILE A 115 -3.90 -2.75 -8.17
N SER A 116 -4.58 -3.24 -7.14
CA SER A 116 -4.90 -2.43 -5.96
C SER A 116 -3.64 -1.92 -5.27
N GLU A 117 -2.63 -2.78 -5.13
CA GLU A 117 -1.33 -2.41 -4.59
C GLU A 117 -0.62 -1.38 -5.49
N ALA A 118 -0.58 -1.61 -6.80
CA ALA A 118 0.04 -0.68 -7.75
C ALA A 118 -0.61 0.72 -7.68
N VAL A 119 -1.94 0.79 -7.70
CA VAL A 119 -2.67 2.08 -7.61
C VAL A 119 -2.38 2.79 -6.29
N GLY A 120 -2.37 2.08 -5.17
CA GLY A 120 -2.07 2.67 -3.86
C GLY A 120 -0.71 3.38 -3.84
N HIS A 121 0.32 2.78 -4.43
CA HIS A 121 1.65 3.38 -4.51
C HIS A 121 1.70 4.52 -5.54
N LEU A 122 1.04 4.38 -6.69
CA LEU A 122 0.97 5.43 -7.70
C LEU A 122 0.29 6.71 -7.20
N GLU A 123 -0.76 6.60 -6.39
CA GLU A 123 -1.43 7.77 -5.82
C GLU A 123 -0.53 8.54 -4.85
N ILE A 124 0.24 7.84 -4.00
CA ILE A 124 1.23 8.47 -3.12
C ILE A 124 2.31 9.17 -3.95
N LEU A 125 2.90 8.46 -4.92
CA LEU A 125 3.94 9.02 -5.78
C LEU A 125 3.45 10.22 -6.61
N LYS A 126 2.18 10.23 -7.00
CA LYS A 126 1.55 11.34 -7.73
C LYS A 126 1.39 12.55 -6.82
N GLU A 127 0.94 12.35 -5.59
CA GLU A 127 0.83 13.41 -4.58
C GLU A 127 2.19 13.99 -4.19
N GLU A 128 3.23 13.16 -4.16
CA GLU A 128 4.63 13.58 -3.99
C GLU A 128 5.22 14.31 -5.22
N GLY A 129 4.49 14.38 -6.33
CA GLY A 129 4.94 15.03 -7.56
C GLY A 129 6.02 14.24 -8.31
N ARG A 130 6.19 12.95 -8.01
CA ARG A 130 7.20 12.09 -8.65
C ARG A 130 6.69 11.42 -9.93
N VAL A 131 5.38 11.20 -10.02
CA VAL A 131 4.73 10.65 -11.21
C VAL A 131 3.56 11.52 -11.65
N ARG A 132 3.21 11.45 -12.94
CA ARG A 132 2.04 12.08 -13.54
C ARG A 132 1.21 11.03 -14.28
N VAL A 133 -0.07 11.28 -14.41
CA VAL A 133 -1.03 10.42 -15.12
C VAL A 133 -1.56 11.13 -16.38
N LYS A 134 -1.75 10.38 -17.45
CA LYS A 134 -2.45 10.80 -18.68
C LYS A 134 -3.41 9.71 -19.11
N GLU A 135 -4.66 10.10 -19.40
CA GLU A 135 -5.64 9.18 -19.99
C GLU A 135 -5.36 9.02 -21.50
N LYS A 136 -5.36 7.77 -21.99
CA LYS A 136 -5.30 7.40 -23.40
C LYS A 136 -6.28 6.27 -23.65
N GLU A 137 -7.21 6.46 -24.58
CA GLU A 137 -8.19 5.43 -24.96
C GLU A 137 -8.94 4.83 -23.76
N GLY A 138 -9.28 5.68 -22.76
CA GLY A 138 -9.98 5.25 -21.55
C GLY A 138 -9.12 4.51 -20.53
N LYS A 139 -7.78 4.53 -20.66
CA LYS A 139 -6.84 3.96 -19.70
C LYS A 139 -5.88 5.02 -19.16
N ASP A 140 -5.61 4.95 -17.87
CA ASP A 140 -4.61 5.80 -17.22
C ASP A 140 -3.20 5.25 -17.41
N TYR A 141 -2.32 6.06 -18.00
CA TYR A 141 -0.90 5.80 -18.12
C TYR A 141 -0.12 6.72 -17.18
N TYR A 142 0.73 6.13 -16.36
CA TYR A 142 1.61 6.84 -15.43
C TYR A 142 3.01 6.96 -16.02
N SER A 143 3.69 8.07 -15.75
CA SER A 143 5.07 8.33 -16.16
C SER A 143 5.79 9.17 -15.10
N LEU A 144 7.12 9.13 -15.06
CA LEU A 144 7.91 10.01 -14.20
C LEU A 144 7.67 11.48 -14.55
N VAL A 145 7.69 12.35 -13.54
CA VAL A 145 7.76 13.80 -13.74
C VAL A 145 9.20 14.16 -14.08
N SER A 146 9.39 14.83 -15.23
CA SER A 146 10.67 15.36 -15.71
C SER A 146 11.03 16.67 -15.04
#